data_AF-A0A2A4MJ94-F1
#
_entry.id   AF-A0A2A4MJ94-F1
#
_cell.length_a   1.000
_cell.length_b   1.000
_cell.length_c   1.000
_cell.angle_alpha   90.00
_cell.angle_beta   90.00
_cell.angle_gamma   90.00
#
_symmetry.space_group_name_H-M   'P 1'
#
loop_
_entity.id
_entity.type
_entity.pdbx_description
1 polymer ?
#
loop_
_entity_poly.entity_id
_entity_poly.type
_entity_poly.pdbx_seq_one_letter_code
_entity_poly.pdbx_strand_id
1 'polypeptide(L)'
;MERICEIYRCSYKDGMYLYVDQKEGLNNLPEVLIKKIGQPELAMTLTITAETKLARANAEIILDALNSQGFYLQMPATLNDYMQEVNKENYLLGKEKNK
;
A
#
# COMPACT_ATOMS: atom_id res chain seq x y z
N MET A 1 -4.48 -11.50 13.67
CA MET A 1 -3.57 -12.20 12.77
C MET A 1 -2.42 -11.26 12.49
N GLU A 2 -1.18 -11.72 12.67
CA GLU A 2 0.03 -10.91 12.47
C GLU A 2 0.92 -11.57 11.41
N ARG A 3 1.58 -10.76 10.58
CA ARG A 3 2.45 -11.24 9.51
C ARG A 3 3.63 -10.30 9.30
N ILE A 4 4.83 -10.88 9.20
CA ILE A 4 6.03 -10.13 8.82
C ILE A 4 6.01 -9.97 7.31
N CYS A 5 5.93 -8.73 6.86
CA CYS A 5 5.80 -8.39 5.46
C CYS A 5 7.05 -7.65 4.97
N GLU A 6 7.49 -7.98 3.78
CA GLU A 6 8.50 -7.22 3.07
C GLU A 6 7.81 -6.26 2.11
N ILE A 7 8.21 -4.99 2.17
CA ILE A 7 7.64 -3.91 1.38
C ILE A 7 8.69 -3.51 0.35
N TYR A 8 8.34 -3.69 -0.91
CA TYR A 8 9.18 -3.34 -2.05
C TYR A 8 8.66 -2.09 -2.74
N ARG A 9 9.55 -1.15 -3.04
CA ARG A 9 9.25 -0.02 -3.93
C ARG A 9 9.36 -0.49 -5.38
N CYS A 10 8.30 -0.30 -6.15
CA CYS A 10 8.32 -0.64 -7.57
C CYS A 10 9.01 0.46 -8.37
N SER A 11 9.93 0.10 -9.26
CA SER A 11 10.64 1.07 -10.12
C SER A 11 9.77 1.61 -11.27
N TYR A 12 8.63 0.97 -11.54
CA TYR A 12 7.71 1.40 -12.60
C TYR A 12 7.08 2.78 -12.35
N LYS A 13 6.71 3.09 -11.11
CA LYS A 13 6.07 4.36 -10.76
C LYS A 13 6.29 4.73 -9.30
N ASP A 14 6.69 5.97 -9.05
CA ASP A 14 6.83 6.48 -7.69
C ASP A 14 5.53 6.40 -6.90
N GLY A 15 5.66 5.99 -5.63
CA GLY A 15 4.53 5.77 -4.72
C GLY A 15 3.82 4.42 -4.91
N MET A 16 4.30 3.57 -5.81
CA MET A 16 3.85 2.19 -5.98
C MET A 16 4.64 1.25 -5.08
N TYR A 17 3.94 0.49 -4.23
CA TYR A 17 4.56 -0.42 -3.27
C TYR A 17 3.94 -1.81 -3.35
N LEU A 18 4.78 -2.83 -3.27
CA LEU A 18 4.39 -4.23 -3.24
C LEU A 18 4.67 -4.80 -1.85
N TYR A 19 3.66 -5.43 -1.26
CA TYR A 19 3.74 -6.11 0.02
C TYR A 19 3.69 -7.61 -0.24
N VAL A 20 4.61 -8.35 0.35
CA VAL A 20 4.67 -9.82 0.29
C VAL A 20 4.97 -10.38 1.67
N ASP A 21 4.60 -11.64 1.92
CA ASP A 21 5.03 -12.35 3.13
C ASP A 21 6.55 -12.55 3.06
N GLN A 22 7.27 -12.24 4.15
CA GLN A 22 8.72 -12.42 4.21
C GLN A 22 9.16 -13.86 3.88
N LYS A 23 8.33 -14.86 4.20
CA LYS A 23 8.65 -16.28 3.93
C LYS A 23 8.58 -16.63 2.45
N GLU A 24 7.62 -16.04 1.74
CA GLU A 24 7.38 -16.31 0.32
C GLU A 24 8.22 -15.39 -0.57
N GLY A 25 8.43 -14.15 -0.13
CA GLY A 25 9.12 -13.11 -0.88
C GLY A 25 8.47 -12.85 -2.24
N LEU A 26 9.29 -12.67 -3.27
CA LEU A 26 8.83 -12.43 -4.64
C LEU A 26 8.57 -13.72 -5.44
N ASN A 27 8.72 -14.90 -4.83
CA ASN A 27 8.75 -16.18 -5.55
C ASN A 27 7.39 -16.58 -6.13
N ASN A 28 6.28 -16.21 -5.47
CA ASN A 28 4.92 -16.61 -5.87
C ASN A 28 4.16 -15.51 -6.64
N LEU A 29 4.87 -14.55 -7.22
CA LEU A 29 4.21 -13.48 -7.96
C LEU A 29 3.83 -13.92 -9.38
N PRO A 30 2.64 -13.55 -9.86
CA PRO A 30 2.27 -13.78 -11.26
C PRO A 30 3.26 -13.08 -12.21
N GLU A 31 3.62 -13.72 -13.32
CA GLU A 31 4.55 -13.13 -14.30
C GLU A 31 4.11 -11.74 -14.81
N VAL A 32 2.80 -11.54 -14.95
CA VAL A 32 2.22 -10.26 -15.37
C VAL A 32 2.52 -9.16 -14.35
N LEU A 33 2.52 -9.50 -13.05
CA LEU A 33 2.85 -8.57 -11.99
C LEU A 33 4.34 -8.24 -12.00
N ILE A 34 5.21 -9.26 -12.13
CA ILE A 34 6.67 -9.08 -12.21
C ILE A 34 7.04 -8.12 -13.35
N LYS A 35 6.44 -8.31 -14.53
CA LYS A 35 6.64 -7.41 -15.68
C LYS A 35 6.19 -5.97 -15.41
N LYS A 36 5.16 -5.79 -14.57
CA LYS A 36 4.58 -4.48 -14.27
C LYS A 36 5.32 -3.73 -13.17
N ILE A 37 5.83 -4.43 -12.15
CA ILE A 37 6.59 -3.82 -11.04
C ILE A 37 8.03 -3.47 -11.44
N GLY A 38 8.56 -4.12 -12.48
CA GLY A 38 9.91 -3.90 -12.98
C GLY A 38 10.95 -4.55 -12.08
N GLN A 39 11.97 -3.79 -11.68
CA GLN A 39 12.94 -4.20 -10.67
C GLN A 39 12.54 -3.59 -9.33
N PRO A 40 11.87 -4.34 -8.44
CA PRO A 40 11.50 -3.85 -7.13
C PRO A 40 12.71 -3.74 -6.21
N GLU A 41 12.80 -2.68 -5.43
CA GLU A 41 13.81 -2.49 -4.38
C GLU A 41 13.18 -2.69 -3.00
N LEU A 42 13.84 -3.44 -2.11
CA LEU A 42 13.36 -3.60 -0.74
C LEU A 42 13.38 -2.24 -0.03
N ALA A 43 12.20 -1.73 0.30
CA ALA A 43 12.07 -0.45 1.01
C ALA A 43 12.19 -0.66 2.52
N MET A 44 11.48 -1.64 3.07
CA MET A 44 11.54 -2.01 4.49
C MET A 44 10.85 -3.35 4.76
N THR A 45 11.09 -3.90 5.95
CA THR A 45 10.36 -5.05 6.48
C THR A 45 9.58 -4.60 7.72
N LEU A 46 8.30 -4.96 7.79
CA LEU A 46 7.41 -4.53 8.87
C LEU A 46 6.47 -5.67 9.27
N THR A 47 6.24 -5.83 10.58
CA THR A 47 5.17 -6.68 11.08
C THR A 47 3.83 -5.95 10.95
N ILE A 48 2.93 -6.49 10.13
CA ILE A 48 1.58 -5.98 9.96
C ILE A 48 0.61 -6.79 10.82
N THR A 49 -0.15 -6.07 11.63
CA THR A 49 -1.29 -6.54 12.43
C THR A 49 -2.55 -5.79 11.98
N ALA A 50 -3.73 -6.29 12.33
CA ALA A 50 -4.99 -5.59 12.01
C ALA A 50 -5.06 -4.15 12.54
N GLU A 51 -4.33 -3.85 13.62
CA GLU A 51 -4.25 -2.52 14.25
C GLU A 51 -3.17 -1.62 13.65
N THR A 52 -2.33 -2.15 12.74
CA THR A 52 -1.22 -1.41 12.15
C THR A 52 -1.75 -0.26 11.31
N LYS A 53 -1.43 0.98 11.70
CA LYS A 53 -1.82 2.18 10.94
C LYS A 53 -0.81 2.45 9.83
N LEU A 54 -1.27 2.33 8.59
CA LEU A 54 -0.50 2.70 7.40
C LEU A 54 -1.09 3.96 6.78
N ALA A 55 -0.22 4.83 6.26
CA ALA A 55 -0.65 6.12 5.73
C ALA A 55 -1.50 6.02 4.45
N ARG A 56 -1.34 4.94 3.68
CA ARG A 56 -1.90 4.82 2.32
C ARG A 56 -2.58 3.48 2.03
N ALA A 57 -2.62 2.57 3.00
CA ALA A 57 -3.21 1.26 2.84
C ALA A 57 -3.92 0.82 4.12
N ASN A 58 -4.86 -0.11 4.00
CA ASN A 58 -5.52 -0.72 5.15
C ASN A 58 -4.85 -2.06 5.47
N ALA A 59 -4.43 -2.22 6.72
CA ALA A 59 -3.73 -3.42 7.17
C ALA A 59 -4.57 -4.70 7.04
N GLU A 60 -5.87 -4.65 7.29
CA GLU A 60 -6.75 -5.81 7.12
C GLU A 60 -6.82 -6.25 5.66
N ILE A 61 -6.93 -5.30 4.72
CA ILE A 61 -6.94 -5.58 3.28
C ILE A 61 -5.60 -6.20 2.85
N ILE A 62 -4.49 -5.69 3.37
CA ILE A 62 -3.17 -6.26 3.10
C ILE A 62 -3.10 -7.70 3.61
N LEU A 63 -3.49 -7.95 4.86
CA LEU A 63 -3.44 -9.28 5.45
C LEU A 63 -4.33 -10.28 4.69
N ASP A 64 -5.53 -9.86 4.28
CA ASP A 64 -6.45 -10.68 3.50
C ASP A 64 -5.89 -10.98 2.10
N ALA A 65 -5.33 -9.99 1.42
CA ALA A 65 -4.67 -10.16 0.13
C ALA A 65 -3.43 -11.08 0.24
N LEU A 66 -2.61 -10.92 1.27
CA LEU A 66 -1.48 -11.81 1.52
C LEU A 66 -1.94 -13.26 1.78
N ASN A 67 -3.08 -13.46 2.44
CA ASN A 67 -3.64 -14.81 2.64
C ASN A 67 -4.23 -15.42 1.37
N SER A 68 -4.92 -14.61 0.56
CA SER A 68 -5.67 -15.11 -0.59
C SER A 68 -4.83 -15.24 -1.85
N GLN A 69 -4.00 -14.23 -2.16
CA GLN A 69 -3.22 -14.14 -3.40
C GLN A 69 -1.70 -14.12 -3.17
N GLY A 70 -1.23 -14.01 -1.92
CA GLY A 70 0.20 -14.03 -1.57
C GLY A 70 0.92 -12.68 -1.69
N PHE A 71 0.25 -11.64 -2.17
CA PHE A 71 0.83 -10.29 -2.31
C PHE A 71 -0.24 -9.20 -2.16
N TYR A 72 0.17 -7.96 -1.96
CA TYR A 72 -0.71 -6.79 -2.08
C TYR A 72 0.01 -5.66 -2.82
N LEU A 73 -0.63 -5.07 -3.83
CA LEU A 73 -0.06 -4.00 -4.63
C LEU A 73 -0.75 -2.67 -4.33
N GLN A 74 -0.03 -1.77 -3.65
CA GLN A 74 -0.46 -0.40 -3.44
C GLN A 74 -0.14 0.43 -4.68
N MET A 75 -1.20 0.98 -5.29
CA MET A 75 -1.05 1.94 -6.37
C MET A 75 -0.78 3.35 -5.81
N PRO A 76 0.02 4.17 -6.51
CA PRO A 76 0.19 5.56 -6.13
C PRO A 76 -1.12 6.33 -6.34
N ALA A 77 -1.43 7.22 -5.40
CA ALA A 77 -2.58 8.12 -5.52
C ALA A 77 -2.51 8.89 -6.84
N THR A 78 -3.62 8.94 -7.57
CA THR A 78 -3.70 9.76 -8.77
C THR A 78 -3.88 11.22 -8.39
N LEU A 79 -3.56 12.15 -9.30
CA LEU A 79 -3.73 13.59 -9.07
C LEU A 79 -5.17 13.94 -8.66
N ASN A 80 -6.15 13.19 -9.16
CA ASN A 80 -7.56 13.37 -8.82
C ASN A 80 -7.85 12.96 -7.36
N ASP A 81 -7.22 11.90 -6.85
CA ASP A 81 -7.38 11.46 -5.46
C ASP A 81 -6.85 12.52 -4.48
N TYR A 82 -5.71 13.14 -4.81
CA TYR A 82 -5.14 14.23 -4.03
C TYR A 82 -6.07 15.46 -3.98
N MET A 83 -6.68 15.83 -5.11
CA MET A 83 -7.63 16.95 -5.14
C MET A 83 -8.89 16.67 -4.30
N GLN A 84 -9.36 15.43 -4.24
CA GLN A 84 -10.49 15.04 -3.39
C GLN A 84 -10.16 15.13 -1.89
N GLU A 85 -8.95 14.75 -1.48
CA GLU A 85 -8.47 14.88 -0.10
C GLU A 85 -8.37 16.34 0.33
N VAL A 86 -7.73 17.19 -0.48
CA VAL A 86 -7.59 18.63 -0.20
C VAL A 86 -8.96 19.32 -0.11
N ASN A 87 -9.92 18.93 -0.96
CA ASN A 87 -11.27 19.47 -0.92
C ASN A 87 -12.02 19.09 0.37
N LYS A 88 -11.83 17.86 0.88
CA LYS A 88 -12.41 17.43 2.16
C LYS A 88 -11.83 18.22 3.34
N GLU A 89 -10.51 18.39 3.40
CA GLU A 89 -9.86 19.16 4.46
C GLU A 89 -10.32 20.63 4.46
N ASN A 90 -10.39 21.27 3.29
CA ASN A 90 -10.88 22.65 3.18
C ASN A 90 -12.36 22.79 3.59
N TYR A 91 -13.21 21.80 3.31
CA TYR A 91 -14.60 21.80 3.77
C TYR A 91 -14.71 21.71 5.31
N LEU A 92 -13.87 20.90 5.95
CA LEU A 92 -13.83 20.75 7.41
C LEU A 92 -13.33 22.04 8.09
N LEU A 93 -12.26 22.64 7.58
CA LEU A 93 -11.72 23.91 8.08
C LEU A 93 -12.70 25.08 7.89
N GLY A 94 -13.51 25.04 6.82
CA GLY A 94 -14.58 26.02 6.59
C GLY A 94 -15.74 25.93 7.58
N LYS A 95 -15.97 24.76 8.21
CA LYS A 95 -16.97 24.59 9.27
C LYS A 95 -16.48 25.06 10.63
N GLU A 96 -15.18 24.98 10.91
CA GLU A 96 -14.63 25.46 12.18
C GLU A 96 -14.56 26.99 12.27
N LYS A 97 -14.47 27.70 11.14
CA LYS A 97 -14.49 29.18 11.12
C LYS A 97 -15.88 29.83 11.23
N ASN A 98 -16.95 29.03 11.21
CA ASN A 98 -18.33 29.51 11.26
C ASN A 98 -19.08 29.11 12.55
N LYS A 99 -18.34 28.83 13.63
CA LYS A 99 -18.91 28.55 14.96
C LYS A 99 -18.49 29.61 15.97
#